data_AF-A0A2E9H1D1-F1
#
_entry.id   AF-A0A2E9H1D1-F1
#
_cell.length_a   1.000
_cell.length_b   1.000
_cell.length_c   1.000
_cell.angle_alpha   90.00
_cell.angle_beta   90.00
_cell.angle_gamma   90.00
#
_symmetry.space_group_name_H-M   'P 1'
#
loop_
_entity.id
_entity.type
_entity.pdbx_description
1 polymer ?
#
loop_
_entity_poly.entity_id
_entity_poly.type
_entity_poly.pdbx_seq_one_letter_code
_entity_poly.pdbx_strand_id
1 'polypeptide(L)'
;MQSLLFVHIPKTAGTSFRTSLEEVLGPKKIIKDYADHSPVTSESIIEMVYKEKDLAKFYRFFPKTEHVLSGHFWLNKYQRMFDAPQLTTFVRNPVDRVISEFHHFKRHQNYQGSLYAFLDKRRNQNLMSRFLAGIPWQAFGFMGVSERYNESLELFAAHSGITLPELHKNVAPKNYSNISEEDLSLIKQTNLTDIKLYQQIATDFEQRLDFTRSRKPYANAAWWRKPGKAMIEGFAFWPHSDEPVTLDLLVSNKRIATLTADSLSDVGYLANAPRYGLVGFEYKLPVKEQKQLLVKVSSTGQRVTRGF
;
A
#
# COMPACT_ATOMS: atom_id res chain seq x y z
N MET A 1 18.95 1.49 -9.17
CA MET A 1 17.52 1.45 -8.78
C MET A 1 17.02 2.88 -8.60
N GLN A 2 15.79 3.20 -9.00
CA GLN A 2 15.15 4.44 -8.57
C GLN A 2 14.94 4.45 -7.04
N SER A 3 14.77 5.62 -6.42
CA SER A 3 14.50 5.67 -4.98
C SER A 3 13.13 5.05 -4.63
N LEU A 4 12.92 4.64 -3.38
CA LEU A 4 11.66 4.07 -2.90
C LEU A 4 11.06 4.92 -1.79
N LEU A 5 9.72 4.97 -1.75
CA LEU A 5 8.98 5.43 -0.57
C LEU A 5 8.48 4.19 0.18
N PHE A 6 8.98 3.96 1.38
CA PHE A 6 8.48 2.91 2.26
C PHE A 6 7.59 3.49 3.37
N VAL A 7 6.27 3.45 3.14
CA VAL A 7 5.28 3.83 4.15
C VAL A 7 5.27 2.75 5.22
N HIS A 8 5.95 2.98 6.33
CA HIS A 8 6.04 2.00 7.41
C HIS A 8 4.85 2.15 8.33
N ILE A 9 3.85 1.28 8.16
CA ILE A 9 2.70 1.24 9.05
C ILE A 9 3.09 0.55 10.37
N PRO A 10 2.73 1.10 11.55
CA PRO A 10 3.03 0.45 12.81
C PRO A 10 2.50 -0.98 12.88
N LYS A 11 3.38 -1.89 13.33
CA LYS A 11 3.09 -3.31 13.62
C LYS A 11 2.83 -4.19 12.40
N THR A 12 3.32 -3.81 11.22
CA THR A 12 3.21 -4.58 9.96
C THR A 12 4.56 -5.08 9.43
N ALA A 13 5.41 -5.65 10.30
CA ALA A 13 6.76 -6.15 9.94
C ALA A 13 7.75 -5.12 9.36
N GLY A 14 7.41 -3.83 9.33
CA GLY A 14 8.23 -2.82 8.66
C GLY A 14 9.60 -2.55 9.28
N THR A 15 9.81 -2.84 10.57
CA THR A 15 11.16 -2.79 11.16
C THR A 15 12.08 -3.84 10.56
N SER A 16 11.60 -5.08 10.35
CA SER A 16 12.38 -6.12 9.69
C SER A 16 12.74 -5.70 8.27
N PHE A 17 11.73 -5.30 7.48
CA PHE A 17 11.92 -4.88 6.10
C PHE A 17 12.88 -3.69 5.95
N ARG A 18 12.71 -2.64 6.77
CA ARG A 18 13.67 -1.51 6.79
C ARG A 18 15.07 -1.97 7.14
N THR A 19 15.22 -2.88 8.10
CA THR A 19 16.55 -3.39 8.48
C THR A 19 17.18 -4.17 7.34
N SER A 20 16.43 -5.03 6.64
CA SER A 20 16.95 -5.76 5.47
C SER A 20 17.37 -4.78 4.36
N LEU A 21 16.61 -3.71 4.13
CA LEU A 21 17.01 -2.64 3.20
C LEU A 21 18.29 -1.93 3.65
N GLU A 22 18.45 -1.65 4.95
CA GLU A 22 19.67 -1.03 5.50
C GLU A 22 20.89 -1.92 5.34
N GLU A 23 20.74 -3.24 5.49
CA GLU A 23 21.81 -4.21 5.33
C GLU A 23 22.30 -4.29 3.88
N VAL A 24 21.37 -4.24 2.91
CA VAL A 24 21.68 -4.36 1.48
C VAL A 24 22.11 -3.04 0.85
N LEU A 25 21.44 -1.93 1.16
CA LEU A 25 21.72 -0.62 0.55
C LEU A 25 22.72 0.22 1.36
N GLY A 26 22.94 -0.14 2.62
CA GLY A 26 23.72 0.64 3.57
C GLY A 26 22.89 1.70 4.29
N PRO A 27 23.20 1.99 5.57
CA PRO A 27 22.37 2.85 6.42
C PRO A 27 22.27 4.30 5.92
N LYS A 28 23.28 4.81 5.21
CA LYS A 28 23.28 6.17 4.64
C LYS A 28 22.26 6.35 3.51
N LYS A 29 21.81 5.27 2.87
CA LYS A 29 20.81 5.30 1.80
C LYS A 29 19.38 5.32 2.33
N ILE A 30 19.18 5.16 3.65
CA ILE A 30 17.86 5.08 4.27
C ILE A 30 17.60 6.36 5.08
N ILE A 31 16.80 7.25 4.51
CA ILE A 31 16.34 8.48 5.16
C ILE A 31 15.07 8.17 5.94
N LYS A 32 15.05 8.55 7.22
CA LYS A 32 14.07 8.09 8.20
C LYS A 32 13.24 9.25 8.73
N ASP A 33 11.92 9.10 8.70
CA ASP A 33 10.96 10.04 9.27
C ASP A 33 10.03 9.36 10.29
N TYR A 34 10.45 9.38 11.55
CA TYR A 34 9.73 8.75 12.67
C TYR A 34 9.22 9.77 13.69
N ALA A 35 8.93 11.00 13.26
CA ALA A 35 8.65 12.18 14.08
C ALA A 35 9.88 12.90 14.66
N ASP A 36 9.69 14.16 15.02
CA ASP A 36 10.71 15.11 15.49
C ASP A 36 11.42 14.70 16.79
N HIS A 37 10.69 14.06 17.70
CA HIS A 37 11.20 13.59 18.98
C HIS A 37 11.86 12.21 18.91
N SER A 38 11.82 11.55 17.75
CA SER A 38 12.36 10.21 17.60
C SER A 38 13.87 10.26 17.29
N PRO A 39 14.73 9.57 18.06
CA PRO A 39 16.18 9.61 17.86
C PRO A 39 16.63 8.90 16.56
N VAL A 40 15.74 8.15 15.91
CA VAL A 40 16.04 7.49 14.63
C VAL A 40 15.67 8.34 13.42
N THR A 41 15.04 9.51 13.61
CA THR A 41 14.71 10.42 12.52
C THR A 41 15.98 11.08 11.98
N SER A 42 16.12 11.10 10.66
CA SER A 42 17.30 11.66 9.99
C SER A 42 17.42 13.16 10.22
N GLU A 43 18.65 13.65 10.39
CA GLU A 43 18.94 15.07 10.63
C GLU A 43 18.35 15.98 9.54
N SER A 44 18.43 15.59 8.26
CA SER A 44 17.82 16.34 7.16
C SER A 44 16.31 16.48 7.28
N ILE A 45 15.62 15.48 7.84
CA ILE A 45 14.17 15.52 8.10
C ILE A 45 13.90 16.47 9.29
N ILE A 46 14.66 16.34 10.38
CA ILE A 46 14.53 17.24 11.54
C ILE A 46 14.68 18.70 11.11
N GLU A 47 15.73 19.00 10.36
CA GLU A 47 16.04 20.36 9.95
C GLU A 47 15.02 20.91 8.95
N MET A 48 14.87 20.26 7.79
CA MET A 48 14.10 20.82 6.68
C MET A 48 12.59 20.65 6.87
N VAL A 49 12.13 19.52 7.43
CA VAL A 49 10.69 19.20 7.51
C VAL A 49 10.08 19.68 8.83
N TYR A 50 10.78 19.52 9.97
CA TYR A 50 10.21 19.83 11.28
C TYR A 50 10.55 21.23 11.80
N LYS A 51 11.82 21.64 11.75
CA LYS A 51 12.24 22.98 12.21
C LYS A 51 11.91 24.07 11.21
N GLU A 52 12.41 23.94 9.97
CA GLU A 52 12.19 24.94 8.92
C GLU A 52 10.77 24.89 8.35
N LYS A 53 10.10 23.73 8.45
CA LYS A 53 8.78 23.47 7.85
C LYS A 53 8.75 23.70 6.33
N ASP A 54 9.89 23.53 5.65
CA ASP A 54 10.03 23.62 4.20
C ASP A 54 10.13 22.22 3.58
N LEU A 55 8.97 21.62 3.36
CA LEU A 55 8.87 20.33 2.71
C LEU A 55 9.41 20.36 1.27
N ALA A 56 9.29 21.49 0.57
CA ALA A 56 9.79 21.64 -0.80
C ALA A 56 11.33 21.65 -0.84
N LYS A 57 12.00 22.21 0.18
CA LYS A 57 13.46 22.09 0.36
C LYS A 57 13.87 20.63 0.52
N PHE A 58 13.17 19.87 1.36
CA PHE A 58 13.42 18.44 1.48
C PHE A 58 13.19 17.71 0.14
N TYR A 59 12.16 18.09 -0.63
CA TYR A 59 11.89 17.47 -1.92
C TYR A 59 13.01 17.67 -2.94
N ARG A 60 13.65 18.85 -2.93
CA ARG A 60 14.83 19.15 -3.77
C ARG A 60 16.09 18.45 -3.27
N PHE A 61 16.22 18.27 -1.96
CA PHE A 61 17.36 17.60 -1.33
C PHE A 61 17.36 16.08 -1.55
N PHE A 62 16.19 15.44 -1.51
CA PHE A 62 16.09 13.98 -1.50
C PHE A 62 16.63 13.35 -2.81
N PRO A 63 17.60 12.42 -2.72
CA PRO A 63 18.17 11.78 -3.90
C PRO A 63 17.15 10.93 -4.68
N LYS A 64 17.15 11.06 -6.01
CA LYS A 64 16.18 10.39 -6.89
C LYS A 64 16.52 8.93 -7.22
N THR A 65 17.73 8.50 -6.93
CA THR A 65 18.19 7.13 -7.16
C THR A 65 18.80 6.52 -5.90
N GLU A 66 18.65 5.20 -5.75
CA GLU A 66 19.32 4.38 -4.73
C GLU A 66 19.07 4.78 -3.27
N HIS A 67 18.00 5.51 -2.96
CA HIS A 67 17.65 5.86 -1.58
C HIS A 67 16.26 5.39 -1.23
N VAL A 68 16.00 5.21 0.06
CA VAL A 68 14.67 4.89 0.58
C VAL A 68 14.28 5.96 1.59
N LEU A 69 13.12 6.57 1.41
CA LEU A 69 12.45 7.33 2.45
C LEU A 69 11.53 6.39 3.23
N SER A 70 11.77 6.19 4.52
CA SER A 70 10.99 5.27 5.35
C SER A 70 10.56 5.91 6.66
N GLY A 71 9.35 5.60 7.13
CA GLY A 71 8.89 6.22 8.36
C GLY A 71 7.42 6.01 8.71
N HIS A 72 7.05 6.51 9.89
CA HIS A 72 5.68 6.52 10.38
C HIS A 72 4.97 7.81 9.95
N PHE A 73 4.68 7.91 8.66
CA PHE A 73 3.99 9.05 8.05
C PHE A 73 2.80 8.62 7.21
N TRP A 74 1.88 9.55 7.02
CA TRP A 74 0.79 9.48 6.05
C TRP A 74 1.37 9.51 4.63
N LEU A 75 0.89 8.64 3.74
CA LEU A 75 1.33 8.55 2.35
C LEU A 75 1.32 9.93 1.65
N ASN A 76 0.24 10.69 1.84
CA ASN A 76 0.06 12.01 1.23
C ASN A 76 1.18 13.02 1.56
N LYS A 77 1.94 12.81 2.65
CA LYS A 77 3.08 13.66 3.01
C LYS A 77 4.20 13.63 1.97
N TYR A 78 4.42 12.50 1.31
CA TYR A 78 5.57 12.32 0.41
C TYR A 78 5.22 11.75 -0.97
N GLN A 79 4.00 11.22 -1.18
CA GLN A 79 3.65 10.51 -2.42
C GLN A 79 3.97 11.29 -3.70
N ARG A 80 3.83 12.63 -3.68
CA ARG A 80 4.10 13.48 -4.87
C ARG A 80 5.56 13.56 -5.28
N MET A 81 6.50 13.10 -4.45
CA MET A 81 7.93 13.05 -4.78
C MET A 81 8.34 11.81 -5.58
N PHE A 82 7.47 10.80 -5.59
CA PHE A 82 7.73 9.46 -6.08
C PHE A 82 6.69 9.09 -7.13
N ASP A 83 7.11 8.27 -8.09
CA ASP A 83 6.25 7.62 -9.05
C ASP A 83 5.55 6.43 -8.39
N ALA A 84 4.36 6.09 -8.87
CA ALA A 84 3.55 5.01 -8.30
C ALA A 84 4.31 3.68 -8.11
N PRO A 85 5.18 3.23 -9.05
CA PRO A 85 6.00 2.02 -8.88
C PRO A 85 7.03 2.09 -7.74
N GLN A 86 7.38 3.28 -7.25
CA GLN A 86 8.34 3.48 -6.16
C GLN A 86 7.67 3.39 -4.78
N LEU A 87 6.34 3.34 -4.72
CA LEU A 87 5.58 3.28 -3.48
C LEU A 87 5.53 1.85 -2.96
N THR A 88 5.96 1.69 -1.71
CA THR A 88 6.11 0.39 -1.06
C THR A 88 5.55 0.44 0.37
N THR A 89 4.92 -0.64 0.82
CA THR A 89 4.45 -0.77 2.21
C THR A 89 4.23 -2.24 2.58
N PHE A 90 3.93 -2.48 3.85
CA PHE A 90 3.44 -3.75 4.36
C PHE A 90 2.14 -3.55 5.11
N VAL A 91 1.18 -4.45 4.90
CA VAL A 91 -0.04 -4.59 5.68
C VAL A 91 0.00 -5.85 6.55
N ARG A 92 -0.98 -5.97 7.44
CA ARG A 92 -1.15 -7.11 8.35
C ARG A 92 -2.62 -7.34 8.59
N ASN A 93 -3.02 -8.55 8.99
CA ASN A 93 -4.35 -8.80 9.50
C ASN A 93 -4.74 -7.72 10.53
N PRO A 94 -5.85 -6.96 10.33
CA PRO A 94 -6.17 -5.81 11.17
C PRO A 94 -6.35 -6.16 12.65
N VAL A 95 -6.90 -7.34 12.94
CA VAL A 95 -7.10 -7.80 14.32
C VAL A 95 -5.76 -8.03 14.99
N ASP A 96 -4.87 -8.79 14.32
CA ASP A 96 -3.52 -9.07 14.82
C ASP A 96 -2.68 -7.80 14.98
N ARG A 97 -2.83 -6.85 14.05
CA ARG A 97 -2.15 -5.54 14.10
C ARG A 97 -2.57 -4.75 15.34
N VAL A 98 -3.86 -4.64 15.60
CA VAL A 98 -4.42 -3.92 16.76
C VAL A 98 -3.96 -4.56 18.06
N ILE A 99 -4.05 -5.89 18.19
CA ILE A 99 -3.62 -6.62 19.39
C ILE A 99 -2.11 -6.41 19.61
N SER A 100 -1.31 -6.48 18.55
CA SER A 100 0.14 -6.23 18.61
C SER A 100 0.47 -4.80 19.05
N GLU A 101 -0.32 -3.81 18.60
CA GLU A 101 -0.16 -2.41 18.98
C GLU A 101 -0.56 -2.17 20.43
N PHE A 102 -1.74 -2.65 20.85
CA PHE A 102 -2.22 -2.55 22.22
C PHE A 102 -1.20 -3.10 23.23
N HIS A 103 -0.69 -4.30 23.00
CA HIS A 103 0.33 -4.88 23.86
C HIS A 103 1.68 -4.16 23.78
N HIS A 104 2.02 -3.54 22.63
CA HIS A 104 3.19 -2.68 22.54
C HIS A 104 3.06 -1.45 23.44
N PHE A 105 1.88 -0.79 23.44
CA PHE A 105 1.57 0.33 24.33
C PHE A 105 1.61 -0.07 25.81
N LYS A 106 1.06 -1.23 26.16
CA LYS A 106 1.14 -1.78 27.53
C LYS A 106 2.59 -1.95 27.99
N ARG A 107 3.46 -2.51 27.14
CA ARG A 107 4.86 -2.81 27.49
C ARG A 107 5.80 -1.60 27.46
N HIS A 108 5.67 -0.73 26.47
CA HIS A 108 6.69 0.29 26.18
C HIS A 108 6.22 1.72 26.41
N GLN A 109 4.91 1.94 26.52
CA GLN A 109 4.30 3.27 26.68
C GLN A 109 3.55 3.39 28.02
N ASN A 110 3.78 2.43 28.93
CA ASN A 110 3.16 2.36 30.26
C ASN A 110 1.62 2.53 30.23
N TYR A 111 0.95 2.04 29.19
CA TYR A 111 -0.49 2.21 29.05
C TYR A 111 -1.25 1.29 30.00
N GLN A 112 -1.97 1.86 30.97
CA GLN A 112 -2.68 1.10 32.00
C GLN A 112 -4.16 0.80 31.67
N GLY A 113 -4.76 1.47 30.67
CA GLY A 113 -6.17 1.30 30.34
C GLY A 113 -6.54 -0.06 29.71
N SER A 114 -7.85 -0.29 29.52
CA SER A 114 -8.40 -1.47 28.85
C SER A 114 -8.24 -1.40 27.32
N LEU A 115 -8.50 -2.52 26.63
CA LEU A 115 -8.58 -2.54 25.17
C LEU A 115 -9.70 -1.64 24.67
N TYR A 116 -10.86 -1.64 25.32
CA TYR A 116 -11.96 -0.74 25.03
C TYR A 116 -11.49 0.74 25.02
N ALA A 117 -10.87 1.20 26.12
CA ALA A 117 -10.37 2.57 26.21
C ALA A 117 -9.24 2.88 25.20
N PHE A 118 -8.52 1.84 24.75
CA PHE A 118 -7.53 1.99 23.69
C PHE A 118 -8.21 2.20 22.33
N LEU A 119 -9.23 1.41 22.01
CA LEU A 119 -9.96 1.49 20.74
C LEU A 119 -10.93 2.65 20.67
N ASP A 120 -11.42 3.16 21.78
CA ASP A 120 -12.27 4.38 21.84
C ASP A 120 -11.57 5.59 21.20
N LYS A 121 -10.23 5.62 21.26
CA LYS A 121 -9.44 6.63 20.58
C LYS A 121 -9.42 6.36 19.08
N ARG A 122 -10.11 7.21 18.29
CA ARG A 122 -10.10 7.18 16.81
C ARG A 122 -8.72 6.99 16.18
N ARG A 123 -7.66 7.50 16.81
CA ARG A 123 -6.28 7.35 16.30
C ARG A 123 -5.83 5.89 16.18
N ASN A 124 -6.41 4.98 16.96
CA ASN A 124 -6.10 3.56 17.03
C ASN A 124 -7.03 2.68 16.17
N GLN A 125 -7.97 3.31 15.46
CA GLN A 125 -8.91 2.65 14.56
C GLN A 125 -8.52 2.86 13.09
N ASN A 126 -8.72 1.83 12.26
CA ASN A 126 -8.51 1.85 10.81
C ASN A 126 -7.14 2.45 10.41
N LEU A 127 -6.07 2.04 11.10
CA LEU A 127 -4.77 2.67 10.98
C LEU A 127 -4.15 2.47 9.59
N MET A 128 -4.29 1.29 8.98
CA MET A 128 -3.67 1.00 7.68
C MET A 128 -4.29 1.84 6.56
N SER A 129 -5.62 1.87 6.46
CA SER A 129 -6.33 2.69 5.47
C SER A 129 -6.03 4.18 5.66
N ARG A 130 -5.86 4.62 6.91
CA ARG A 130 -5.44 5.95 7.27
C ARG A 130 -4.02 6.27 6.75
N PHE A 131 -3.03 5.42 7.04
CA PHE A 131 -1.66 5.61 6.54
C PHE A 131 -1.58 5.66 5.00
N LEU A 132 -2.43 4.88 4.33
CA LEU A 132 -2.47 4.79 2.87
C LEU A 132 -3.42 5.82 2.22
N ALA A 133 -4.03 6.71 3.01
CA ALA A 133 -4.89 7.75 2.46
C ALA A 133 -4.09 8.70 1.57
N GLY A 134 -4.58 8.90 0.35
CA GLY A 134 -3.96 9.76 -0.66
C GLY A 134 -4.31 9.30 -2.07
N ILE A 135 -3.95 8.07 -2.40
CA ILE A 135 -4.25 7.40 -3.66
C ILE A 135 -4.68 5.94 -3.41
N PRO A 136 -5.38 5.28 -4.34
CA PRO A 136 -5.71 3.87 -4.22
C PRO A 136 -4.45 3.00 -4.10
N TRP A 137 -4.47 2.05 -3.17
CA TRP A 137 -3.34 1.15 -2.92
C TRP A 137 -2.96 0.30 -4.14
N GLN A 138 -3.88 0.10 -5.09
CA GLN A 138 -3.63 -0.61 -6.36
C GLN A 138 -2.58 0.10 -7.23
N ALA A 139 -2.31 1.39 -6.98
CA ALA A 139 -1.25 2.12 -7.66
C ALA A 139 0.15 1.80 -7.11
N PHE A 140 0.27 1.23 -5.90
CA PHE A 140 1.58 0.96 -5.29
C PHE A 140 2.35 -0.08 -6.10
N GLY A 141 3.63 0.17 -6.33
CA GLY A 141 4.53 -0.82 -6.92
C GLY A 141 4.58 -2.10 -6.10
N PHE A 142 4.67 -1.97 -4.77
CA PHE A 142 4.77 -3.12 -3.88
C PHE A 142 3.89 -3.01 -2.61
N MET A 143 3.19 -4.09 -2.31
CA MET A 143 2.35 -4.27 -1.12
C MET A 143 2.68 -5.62 -0.46
N GLY A 144 3.43 -5.61 0.63
CA GLY A 144 3.74 -6.81 1.41
C GLY A 144 2.64 -7.20 2.39
N VAL A 145 2.55 -8.49 2.73
CA VAL A 145 1.67 -9.03 3.77
C VAL A 145 2.53 -9.64 4.88
N SER A 146 2.36 -9.14 6.10
CA SER A 146 3.22 -9.51 7.24
C SER A 146 3.19 -11.01 7.55
N GLU A 147 2.03 -11.66 7.38
CA GLU A 147 1.81 -13.09 7.59
C GLU A 147 2.50 -13.97 6.55
N ARG A 148 2.85 -13.40 5.39
CA ARG A 148 3.48 -14.03 4.22
C ARG A 148 4.80 -13.32 3.91
N TYR A 149 5.63 -13.11 4.93
CA TYR A 149 6.79 -12.22 4.85
C TYR A 149 7.79 -12.67 3.78
N ASN A 150 8.09 -13.96 3.71
CA ASN A 150 9.08 -14.48 2.75
C ASN A 150 8.57 -14.36 1.31
N GLU A 151 7.31 -14.68 1.04
CA GLU A 151 6.71 -14.43 -0.28
C GLU A 151 6.57 -12.94 -0.59
N SER A 152 6.43 -12.10 0.43
CA SER A 152 6.48 -10.64 0.24
C SER A 152 7.88 -10.18 -0.19
N LEU A 153 8.95 -10.80 0.32
CA LEU A 153 10.32 -10.52 -0.15
C LEU A 153 10.54 -11.03 -1.57
N GLU A 154 9.96 -12.16 -1.96
CA GLU A 154 9.94 -12.67 -3.35
C GLU A 154 9.29 -11.65 -4.30
N LEU A 155 8.09 -11.16 -3.97
CA LEU A 155 7.40 -10.13 -4.74
C LEU A 155 8.19 -8.82 -4.80
N PHE A 156 8.78 -8.40 -3.67
CA PHE A 156 9.60 -7.19 -3.63
C PHE A 156 10.83 -7.32 -4.54
N ALA A 157 11.51 -8.47 -4.52
CA ALA A 157 12.67 -8.71 -5.38
C ALA A 157 12.30 -8.71 -6.86
N ALA A 158 11.18 -9.35 -7.22
CA ALA A 158 10.69 -9.35 -8.61
C ALA A 158 10.32 -7.94 -9.11
N HIS A 159 9.76 -7.09 -8.23
CA HIS A 159 9.35 -5.72 -8.56
C HIS A 159 10.53 -4.73 -8.60
N SER A 160 11.40 -4.78 -7.58
CA SER A 160 12.46 -3.78 -7.39
C SER A 160 13.81 -4.17 -7.99
N GLY A 161 14.00 -5.47 -8.27
CA GLY A 161 15.30 -6.06 -8.58
C GLY A 161 16.22 -6.23 -7.36
N ILE A 162 15.75 -5.98 -6.14
CA ILE A 162 16.55 -6.11 -4.90
C ILE A 162 16.17 -7.37 -4.14
N THR A 163 17.13 -8.26 -3.95
CA THR A 163 17.01 -9.38 -3.02
C THR A 163 17.38 -8.92 -1.61
N LEU A 164 16.48 -9.19 -0.64
CA LEU A 164 16.66 -8.83 0.75
C LEU A 164 16.85 -10.09 1.61
N PRO A 165 17.70 -10.05 2.66
CA PRO A 165 17.80 -11.14 3.61
C PRO A 165 16.52 -11.28 4.44
N GLU A 166 16.18 -12.53 4.78
CA GLU A 166 15.08 -12.86 5.68
C GLU A 166 15.43 -12.47 7.12
N LEU A 167 14.87 -11.35 7.60
CA LEU A 167 15.04 -10.91 8.97
C LEU A 167 13.71 -10.98 9.73
N HIS A 168 13.67 -11.71 10.83
CA HIS A 168 12.52 -11.79 11.72
C HIS A 168 12.74 -10.99 13.01
N LYS A 169 12.81 -9.65 12.91
CA LYS A 169 12.96 -8.77 14.08
C LYS A 169 11.60 -8.43 14.72
N ASN A 170 11.56 -8.42 16.05
CA ASN A 170 10.39 -8.02 16.86
C ASN A 170 9.14 -8.88 16.64
N VAL A 171 9.31 -10.18 16.38
CA VAL A 171 8.19 -11.15 16.35
C VAL A 171 7.67 -11.29 17.78
N ALA A 172 6.55 -10.63 18.07
CA ALA A 172 5.86 -10.84 19.33
C ALA A 172 5.17 -12.22 19.29
N PRO A 173 5.23 -13.02 20.38
CA PRO A 173 4.45 -14.25 20.46
C PRO A 173 2.97 -13.92 20.27
N LYS A 174 2.28 -14.77 19.49
CA LYS A 174 0.83 -14.75 19.27
C LYS A 174 0.09 -15.19 20.55
N ASN A 175 0.28 -14.46 21.65
CA ASN A 175 -0.38 -14.80 22.91
C ASN A 175 -1.74 -14.08 22.98
N TYR A 176 -2.72 -14.65 22.28
CA TYR A 176 -4.12 -14.20 22.29
C TYR A 176 -4.90 -14.70 23.51
N SER A 177 -4.26 -15.43 24.42
CA SER A 177 -4.91 -16.11 25.56
C SER A 177 -5.75 -15.17 26.44
N ASN A 178 -5.50 -13.86 26.37
CA ASN A 178 -6.14 -12.84 27.19
C ASN A 178 -7.09 -11.93 26.40
N ILE A 179 -7.47 -12.27 25.16
CA ILE A 179 -8.40 -11.49 24.34
C ILE A 179 -9.74 -12.23 24.29
N SER A 180 -10.81 -11.61 24.81
CA SER A 180 -12.15 -12.21 24.81
C SER A 180 -12.85 -12.11 23.45
N GLU A 181 -13.97 -12.81 23.28
CA GLU A 181 -14.78 -12.72 22.06
C GLU A 181 -15.42 -11.32 21.88
N GLU A 182 -15.78 -10.67 22.98
CA GLU A 182 -16.27 -9.28 22.98
C GLU A 182 -15.19 -8.32 22.49
N ASP A 183 -13.95 -8.49 22.96
CA ASP A 183 -12.80 -7.70 22.52
C ASP A 183 -12.53 -7.90 21.02
N LEU A 184 -12.57 -9.15 20.52
CA LEU A 184 -12.42 -9.44 19.09
C LEU A 184 -13.52 -8.78 18.26
N SER A 185 -14.76 -8.82 18.75
CA SER A 185 -15.91 -8.19 18.09
C SER A 185 -15.75 -6.67 18.02
N LEU A 186 -15.31 -6.06 19.12
CA LEU A 186 -15.03 -4.63 19.19
C LEU A 186 -13.91 -4.21 18.22
N ILE A 187 -12.81 -4.97 18.15
CA ILE A 187 -11.72 -4.72 17.20
C ILE A 187 -12.27 -4.75 15.77
N LYS A 188 -13.04 -5.77 15.42
CA LYS A 188 -13.60 -5.92 14.07
C LYS A 188 -14.52 -4.76 13.72
N GLN A 189 -15.43 -4.38 14.63
CA GLN A 189 -16.38 -3.28 14.43
C GLN A 189 -15.67 -1.93 14.24
N THR A 190 -14.63 -1.66 15.03
CA THR A 190 -13.89 -0.40 14.96
C THR A 190 -12.89 -0.33 13.81
N ASN A 191 -12.55 -1.47 13.17
CA ASN A 191 -11.56 -1.56 12.10
C ASN A 191 -12.12 -2.12 10.76
N LEU A 192 -13.41 -1.92 10.49
CA LEU A 192 -14.08 -2.45 9.29
C LEU A 192 -13.44 -2.00 7.97
N THR A 193 -12.91 -0.78 7.90
CA THR A 193 -12.25 -0.26 6.69
C THR A 193 -10.95 -1.00 6.43
N ASP A 194 -10.14 -1.19 7.48
CA ASP A 194 -8.90 -1.97 7.40
C ASP A 194 -9.17 -3.44 7.07
N ILE A 195 -10.27 -4.03 7.56
CA ILE A 195 -10.69 -5.40 7.23
C ILE A 195 -10.99 -5.53 5.73
N LYS A 196 -11.80 -4.63 5.18
CA LYS A 196 -12.12 -4.64 3.74
C LYS A 196 -10.87 -4.42 2.89
N LEU A 197 -10.02 -3.48 3.30
CA LEU A 197 -8.75 -3.19 2.66
C LEU A 197 -7.84 -4.43 2.64
N TYR A 198 -7.62 -5.04 3.80
CA TYR A 198 -6.75 -6.22 3.93
C TYR A 198 -7.27 -7.41 3.11
N GLN A 199 -8.58 -7.65 3.08
CA GLN A 199 -9.17 -8.71 2.27
C GLN A 199 -8.90 -8.52 0.76
N GLN A 200 -9.01 -7.29 0.26
CA GLN A 200 -8.68 -7.00 -1.14
C GLN A 200 -7.19 -7.17 -1.42
N ILE A 201 -6.33 -6.63 -0.55
CA ILE A 201 -4.87 -6.76 -0.71
C ILE A 201 -4.46 -8.23 -0.66
N ALA A 202 -5.00 -9.03 0.25
CA ALA A 202 -4.71 -10.46 0.33
C ALA A 202 -5.12 -11.20 -0.96
N THR A 203 -6.27 -10.85 -1.54
CA THR A 203 -6.72 -11.44 -2.82
C THR A 203 -5.80 -11.05 -3.98
N ASP A 204 -5.38 -9.78 -4.04
CA ASP A 204 -4.46 -9.26 -5.05
C ASP A 204 -3.05 -9.84 -4.87
N PHE A 205 -2.61 -10.04 -3.63
CA PHE A 205 -1.33 -10.65 -3.27
C PHE A 205 -1.18 -12.05 -3.85
N GLU A 206 -2.19 -12.92 -3.70
CA GLU A 206 -2.16 -14.26 -4.30
C GLU A 206 -2.01 -14.18 -5.82
N GLN A 207 -2.76 -13.27 -6.46
CA GLN A 207 -2.67 -13.10 -7.91
C GLN A 207 -1.30 -12.57 -8.36
N ARG A 208 -0.72 -11.61 -7.64
CA ARG A 208 0.64 -11.10 -7.89
C ARG A 208 1.68 -12.20 -7.74
N LEU A 209 1.54 -13.05 -6.73
CA LEU A 209 2.45 -14.16 -6.47
C LEU A 209 2.39 -15.20 -7.60
N ASP A 210 1.19 -15.59 -8.01
CA ASP A 210 0.98 -16.49 -9.15
C ASP A 210 1.58 -15.93 -10.44
N PHE A 211 1.35 -14.64 -10.71
CA PHE A 211 1.89 -13.96 -11.89
C PHE A 211 3.41 -13.88 -11.87
N THR A 212 3.99 -13.52 -10.72
CA THR A 212 5.44 -13.44 -10.52
C THR A 212 6.10 -14.79 -10.77
N ARG A 213 5.58 -15.86 -10.14
CA ARG A 213 6.10 -17.23 -10.31
C ARG A 213 5.92 -17.76 -11.72
N SER A 214 4.83 -17.36 -12.38
CA SER A 214 4.58 -17.69 -13.79
C SER A 214 5.29 -16.77 -14.78
N ARG A 215 6.10 -15.80 -14.31
CA ARG A 215 6.79 -14.78 -15.13
C ARG A 215 5.85 -14.01 -16.07
N LYS A 216 4.61 -13.77 -15.63
CA LYS A 216 3.63 -12.94 -16.34
C LYS A 216 3.71 -11.50 -15.86
N PRO A 217 3.60 -10.51 -16.75
CA PRO A 217 3.57 -9.11 -16.33
C PRO A 217 2.30 -8.82 -15.54
N TYR A 218 2.41 -7.94 -14.53
CA TYR A 218 1.31 -7.50 -13.69
C TYR A 218 1.11 -5.99 -13.83
N ALA A 219 -0.11 -5.57 -14.17
CA ALA A 219 -0.48 -4.16 -14.27
C ALA A 219 -0.96 -3.65 -12.91
N ASN A 220 -0.55 -2.44 -12.56
CA ASN A 220 -1.19 -1.69 -11.49
C ASN A 220 -2.51 -1.12 -12.02
N ALA A 221 -3.64 -1.62 -11.49
CA ALA A 221 -4.94 -1.26 -12.03
C ALA A 221 -6.05 -1.34 -10.98
N ALA A 222 -7.04 -0.45 -11.12
CA ALA A 222 -8.29 -0.52 -10.40
C ALA A 222 -9.43 0.09 -11.23
N TRP A 223 -10.67 -0.28 -10.90
CA TRP A 223 -11.86 0.34 -11.49
C TRP A 223 -12.96 0.51 -10.45
N TRP A 224 -13.86 1.47 -10.68
CA TRP A 224 -15.05 1.69 -9.87
C TRP A 224 -16.22 2.16 -10.73
N ARG A 225 -17.42 2.20 -10.13
CA ARG A 225 -18.61 2.74 -10.78
C ARG A 225 -18.69 4.23 -10.47
N LYS A 226 -18.90 5.07 -11.48
CA LYS A 226 -19.17 6.50 -11.26
C LYS A 226 -20.50 6.66 -10.51
N PRO A 227 -20.52 7.32 -9.33
CA PRO A 227 -21.76 7.52 -8.57
C PRO A 227 -22.86 8.15 -9.44
N GLY A 228 -24.08 7.61 -9.34
CA GLY A 228 -25.25 8.11 -10.08
C GLY A 228 -25.27 7.80 -11.58
N LYS A 229 -24.17 7.36 -12.19
CA LYS A 229 -24.05 7.13 -13.64
C LYS A 229 -24.01 5.63 -13.99
N ALA A 230 -24.53 5.28 -15.16
CA ALA A 230 -24.32 3.96 -15.76
C ALA A 230 -22.95 3.90 -16.43
N MET A 231 -21.87 4.09 -15.65
CA MET A 231 -20.51 4.22 -16.17
C MET A 231 -19.51 3.66 -15.17
N ILE A 232 -18.45 3.07 -15.70
CA ILE A 232 -17.23 2.77 -14.92
C ILE A 232 -16.11 3.69 -15.34
N GLU A 233 -15.18 3.89 -14.42
CA GLU A 233 -13.87 4.45 -14.70
C GLU A 233 -12.81 3.69 -13.91
N GLY A 234 -11.57 3.92 -14.27
CA GLY A 234 -10.45 3.34 -13.57
C GLY A 234 -9.13 3.83 -14.11
N PHE A 235 -8.07 3.18 -13.65
CA PHE A 235 -6.73 3.36 -14.18
C PHE A 235 -6.06 2.00 -14.37
N ALA A 236 -5.11 1.93 -15.31
CA ALA A 236 -4.23 0.79 -15.47
C ALA A 236 -2.90 1.21 -16.11
N PHE A 237 -1.79 0.76 -15.55
CA PHE A 237 -0.46 0.96 -16.11
C PHE A 237 0.48 -0.21 -15.82
N TRP A 238 1.50 -0.37 -16.66
CA TRP A 238 2.61 -1.27 -16.39
C TRP A 238 3.67 -0.52 -15.57
N PRO A 239 4.20 -1.10 -14.46
CA PRO A 239 5.15 -0.39 -13.60
C PRO A 239 6.49 -0.07 -14.28
N HIS A 240 6.84 -0.78 -15.35
CA HIS A 240 8.13 -0.66 -16.05
C HIS A 240 7.97 -0.55 -17.58
N SER A 241 6.86 -0.02 -18.06
CA SER A 241 6.62 0.20 -19.50
C SER A 241 5.71 1.40 -19.75
N ASP A 242 5.96 2.11 -20.85
CA ASP A 242 5.14 3.22 -21.33
C ASP A 242 4.02 2.78 -22.31
N GLU A 243 3.88 1.48 -22.54
CA GLU A 243 2.77 0.96 -23.34
C GLU A 243 1.42 1.10 -22.59
N PRO A 244 0.33 1.46 -23.28
CA PRO A 244 -1.00 1.45 -22.67
C PRO A 244 -1.42 0.04 -22.26
N VAL A 245 -2.19 -0.06 -21.18
CA VAL A 245 -2.82 -1.33 -20.78
C VAL A 245 -4.14 -1.48 -21.52
N THR A 246 -4.32 -2.60 -22.23
CA THR A 246 -5.61 -3.00 -22.80
C THR A 246 -6.40 -3.84 -21.80
N LEU A 247 -7.69 -3.55 -21.68
CA LEU A 247 -8.59 -4.12 -20.69
C LEU A 247 -9.85 -4.69 -21.35
N ASP A 248 -10.21 -5.92 -21.02
CA ASP A 248 -11.47 -6.54 -21.39
C ASP A 248 -12.51 -6.29 -20.30
N LEU A 249 -13.66 -5.74 -20.68
CA LEU A 249 -14.83 -5.62 -19.81
C LEU A 249 -15.78 -6.78 -20.09
N LEU A 250 -16.11 -7.55 -19.05
CA LEU A 250 -16.93 -8.74 -19.14
C LEU A 250 -18.18 -8.62 -18.26
N VAL A 251 -19.28 -9.16 -18.76
CA VAL A 251 -20.53 -9.36 -18.03
C VAL A 251 -20.90 -10.82 -18.13
N SER A 252 -21.05 -11.50 -16.99
CA SER A 252 -21.32 -12.94 -16.94
C SER A 252 -20.33 -13.73 -17.82
N ASN A 253 -19.05 -13.38 -17.74
CA ASN A 253 -17.93 -13.92 -18.52
C ASN A 253 -17.97 -13.70 -20.05
N LYS A 254 -18.96 -12.97 -20.58
CA LYS A 254 -18.96 -12.54 -21.99
C LYS A 254 -18.31 -11.16 -22.09
N ARG A 255 -17.30 -11.02 -22.94
CA ARG A 255 -16.69 -9.72 -23.25
C ARG A 255 -17.71 -8.81 -23.94
N ILE A 256 -17.91 -7.63 -23.38
CA ILE A 256 -18.82 -6.60 -23.91
C ILE A 256 -18.06 -5.40 -24.50
N ALA A 257 -16.82 -5.17 -24.07
CA ALA A 257 -15.95 -4.11 -24.60
C ALA A 257 -14.48 -4.46 -24.39
N THR A 258 -13.62 -3.83 -25.19
CA THR A 258 -12.17 -3.74 -24.99
C THR A 258 -11.82 -2.27 -24.85
N LEU A 259 -11.07 -1.91 -23.82
CA LEU A 259 -10.72 -0.54 -23.46
C LEU A 259 -9.20 -0.38 -23.50
N THR A 260 -8.74 0.83 -23.77
CA THR A 260 -7.34 1.20 -23.64
C THR A 260 -7.21 2.19 -22.50
N ALA A 261 -6.26 1.98 -21.60
CA ALA A 261 -5.96 2.89 -20.50
C ALA A 261 -4.98 3.98 -20.98
N ASP A 262 -5.49 5.00 -21.66
CA ASP A 262 -4.70 6.08 -22.29
C ASP A 262 -5.26 7.49 -22.07
N SER A 263 -6.32 7.63 -21.26
CA SER A 263 -6.88 8.94 -20.90
C SER A 263 -6.25 9.49 -19.62
N LEU A 264 -6.48 10.77 -19.32
CA LEU A 264 -6.18 11.29 -17.99
C LEU A 264 -7.00 10.56 -16.90
N SER A 265 -6.41 10.39 -15.72
CA SER A 265 -7.12 10.00 -14.51
C SER A 265 -6.58 10.74 -13.30
N ASP A 266 -7.45 11.08 -12.34
CA ASP A 266 -7.05 11.74 -11.09
C ASP A 266 -6.01 10.92 -10.33
N VAL A 267 -6.18 9.59 -10.32
CA VAL A 267 -5.21 8.68 -9.71
C VAL A 267 -3.88 8.71 -10.44
N GLY A 268 -3.90 8.65 -11.77
CA GLY A 268 -2.68 8.73 -12.59
C GLY A 268 -1.89 10.01 -12.31
N TYR A 269 -2.59 11.14 -12.20
CA TYR A 269 -1.97 12.42 -11.88
C TYR A 269 -1.46 12.49 -10.44
N LEU A 270 -2.27 12.10 -9.44
CA LEU A 270 -1.90 12.19 -8.02
C LEU A 270 -0.81 11.20 -7.61
N ALA A 271 -0.72 10.06 -8.29
CA ALA A 271 0.24 9.01 -8.01
C ALA A 271 1.55 9.16 -8.80
N ASN A 272 1.69 10.19 -9.65
CA ASN A 272 2.75 10.27 -10.65
C ASN A 272 2.89 8.92 -11.39
N ALA A 273 1.77 8.40 -11.90
CA ALA A 273 1.79 7.15 -12.64
C ALA A 273 2.60 7.32 -13.94
N PRO A 274 3.13 6.22 -14.51
CA PRO A 274 3.78 6.23 -15.82
C PRO A 274 2.93 6.92 -16.91
N ARG A 275 3.55 7.19 -18.06
CA ARG A 275 2.86 7.85 -19.19
C ARG A 275 2.27 9.20 -18.82
N TYR A 276 2.96 9.97 -17.97
CA TYR A 276 2.52 11.30 -17.53
C TYR A 276 1.11 11.32 -16.87
N GLY A 277 0.69 10.20 -16.27
CA GLY A 277 -0.65 10.03 -15.69
C GLY A 277 -1.77 9.73 -16.70
N LEU A 278 -1.45 9.55 -17.99
CA LEU A 278 -2.40 9.14 -19.05
C LEU A 278 -2.65 7.63 -19.00
N VAL A 279 -3.23 7.19 -17.90
CA VAL A 279 -3.43 5.77 -17.55
C VAL A 279 -4.90 5.46 -17.22
N GLY A 280 -5.79 6.40 -17.49
CA GLY A 280 -7.22 6.32 -17.23
C GLY A 280 -7.99 5.59 -18.33
N PHE A 281 -9.15 5.07 -17.96
CA PHE A 281 -10.16 4.59 -18.90
C PHE A 281 -11.55 4.82 -18.33
N GLU A 282 -12.54 4.93 -19.22
CA GLU A 282 -13.95 4.96 -18.85
C GLU A 282 -14.81 4.19 -19.85
N TYR A 283 -15.98 3.74 -19.38
CA TYR A 283 -16.92 3.04 -20.23
C TYR A 283 -18.36 3.22 -19.76
N LYS A 284 -19.25 3.61 -20.68
CA LYS A 284 -20.70 3.70 -20.44
C LYS A 284 -21.31 2.30 -20.50
N LEU A 285 -21.85 1.85 -19.37
CA LEU A 285 -22.53 0.56 -19.27
C LEU A 285 -23.88 0.60 -20.00
N PRO A 286 -24.29 -0.51 -20.66
CA PRO A 286 -25.60 -0.62 -21.30
C PRO A 286 -26.77 -0.45 -20.31
N VAL A 287 -26.60 -0.91 -19.07
CA VAL A 287 -27.59 -0.79 -17.99
C VAL A 287 -26.90 -0.32 -16.72
N LYS A 288 -27.59 0.53 -15.94
CA LYS A 288 -27.05 1.12 -14.71
C LYS A 288 -26.64 0.04 -13.70
N GLU A 289 -27.51 -0.93 -13.46
CA GLU A 289 -27.22 -2.07 -12.58
C GLU A 289 -26.85 -3.30 -13.41
N GLN A 290 -25.55 -3.56 -13.49
CA GLN A 290 -25.03 -4.73 -14.18
C GLN A 290 -24.34 -5.62 -13.16
N LYS A 291 -24.99 -6.75 -12.83
CA LYS A 291 -24.43 -7.77 -11.95
C LYS A 291 -23.28 -8.48 -12.67
N GLN A 292 -22.35 -9.03 -11.89
CA GLN A 292 -21.22 -9.84 -12.40
C GLN A 292 -20.31 -9.10 -13.40
N LEU A 293 -20.12 -7.79 -13.20
CA LEU A 293 -19.17 -7.01 -13.97
C LEU A 293 -17.74 -7.38 -13.56
N LEU A 294 -16.89 -7.64 -14.55
CA LEU A 294 -15.50 -8.02 -14.37
C LEU A 294 -14.63 -7.24 -15.35
N VAL A 295 -13.49 -6.74 -14.88
CA VAL A 295 -12.46 -6.13 -15.73
C VAL A 295 -11.23 -7.03 -15.67
N LYS A 296 -10.65 -7.34 -16.83
CA LYS A 296 -9.40 -8.08 -16.94
C LYS A 296 -8.40 -7.34 -17.81
N VAL A 297 -7.11 -7.48 -17.54
CA VAL A 297 -6.07 -7.10 -18.50
C VAL A 297 -6.09 -8.10 -19.66
N SER A 298 -6.25 -7.60 -20.89
CA SER A 298 -6.52 -8.44 -22.06
C SER A 298 -5.37 -9.41 -22.38
N SER A 299 -4.12 -8.96 -22.21
CA SER A 299 -2.93 -9.75 -22.56
C SER A 299 -2.58 -10.85 -21.55
N THR A 300 -2.94 -10.67 -20.28
CA THR A 300 -2.48 -11.55 -19.20
C THR A 300 -3.62 -12.30 -18.49
N GLY A 301 -4.86 -11.84 -18.68
CA GLY A 301 -6.03 -12.33 -17.95
C GLY A 301 -6.08 -11.87 -16.49
N GLN A 302 -5.19 -10.98 -16.06
CA GLN A 302 -5.17 -10.41 -14.71
C GLN A 302 -6.55 -9.83 -14.38
N ARG A 303 -7.13 -10.22 -13.26
CA ARG A 303 -8.39 -9.66 -12.79
C ARG A 303 -8.11 -8.33 -12.08
N VAL A 304 -8.72 -7.27 -12.57
CA VAL A 304 -8.57 -5.93 -11.99
C VAL A 304 -9.48 -5.77 -10.78
N THR A 305 -8.89 -5.35 -9.67
CA THR A 305 -9.59 -5.12 -8.41
C THR A 305 -10.59 -3.97 -8.55
N ARG A 306 -11.81 -4.19 -8.04
CA ARG A 306 -12.80 -3.11 -7.91
C ARG A 306 -12.43 -2.23 -6.71
N GLY A 307 -12.10 -0.96 -6.97
CA GLY A 307 -11.85 0.04 -5.94
C GLY A 307 -13.08 0.33 -5.07
N PHE A 308 -12.83 0.87 -3.88
CA PHE A 308 -13.85 1.35 -2.95
C PHE A 308 -14.06 2.86 -3.10
#